data_AF-A0ABD1EW79-F1
#
_entry.id   AF-A0ABD1EW79-F1
#
_cell.length_a   1.000
_cell.length_b   1.000
_cell.length_c   1.000
_cell.angle_alpha   90.00
_cell.angle_beta   90.00
_cell.angle_gamma   90.00
#
_symmetry.space_group_name_H-M   'P 1'
#
loop_
_entity.id
_entity.type
_entity.pdbx_description
1 polymer ?
#
loop_
_entity_poly.entity_id
_entity_poly.type
_entity_poly.pdbx_seq_one_letter_code
_entity_poly.pdbx_strand_id
1 'polypeptide(L)'
;MDGGVVELSHEEEVRTLFVSGLPMDAKPRELYLLFRAYEGYEGSLLKVTSKNGKTASPVGFVTFNTRAGAEAAKQDLQLEYGKKAEKEKRLRDMERVGDDIFQINFLIERVKE
;
A
#
# COMPACT_ATOMS: atom_id res chain seq x y z
N MET A 1 6.09 -22.65 39.32
CA MET A 1 7.34 -21.89 39.51
C MET A 1 8.17 -22.07 38.24
N ASP A 2 7.59 -21.78 37.09
CA ASP A 2 7.42 -20.43 36.51
C ASP A 2 8.73 -19.94 35.90
N GLY A 3 8.67 -19.55 34.64
CA GLY A 3 9.63 -18.57 34.13
C GLY A 3 10.12 -18.79 32.72
N GLY A 4 9.20 -18.72 31.76
CA GLY A 4 9.45 -18.02 30.50
C GLY A 4 10.51 -18.60 29.58
N VAL A 5 10.05 -19.36 28.59
CA VAL A 5 10.61 -19.15 27.25
C VAL A 5 10.42 -17.67 26.93
N VAL A 6 11.51 -16.90 26.98
CA VAL A 6 11.53 -15.57 26.37
C VAL A 6 11.52 -15.82 24.86
N GLU A 7 10.32 -16.01 24.33
CA GLU A 7 10.07 -15.94 22.89
C GLU A 7 10.53 -14.55 22.47
N LEU A 8 11.59 -14.51 21.64
CA LEU A 8 12.22 -13.29 21.16
C LEU A 8 11.12 -12.31 20.73
N SER A 9 11.13 -11.13 21.33
CA SER A 9 10.03 -10.20 21.31
C SER A 9 9.59 -9.85 19.88
N HIS A 10 8.28 -9.88 19.65
CA HIS A 10 7.54 -9.35 18.49
C HIS A 10 7.72 -7.81 18.30
N GLU A 11 8.73 -7.22 18.93
CA GLU A 11 9.04 -5.80 18.89
C GLU A 11 9.72 -5.45 17.56
N GLU A 12 8.96 -4.77 16.70
CA GLU A 12 9.30 -4.24 15.35
C GLU A 12 8.82 -5.03 14.12
N GLU A 13 7.77 -5.84 14.25
CA GLU A 13 7.03 -6.26 13.05
C GLU A 13 6.37 -5.04 12.38
N VAL A 14 6.86 -4.69 11.19
CA VAL A 14 6.41 -3.51 10.45
C VAL A 14 4.94 -3.65 10.05
N ARG A 15 4.10 -2.76 10.59
CA ARG A 15 2.65 -2.73 10.40
C ARG A 15 2.16 -1.62 9.46
N THR A 16 3.08 -0.96 8.76
CA THR A 16 2.78 0.14 7.84
C THR A 16 3.07 -0.25 6.40
N LEU A 17 2.07 -0.11 5.53
CA LEU A 17 2.21 -0.25 4.09
C LEU A 17 2.66 1.08 3.48
N PHE A 18 3.68 1.00 2.64
CA PHE A 18 4.04 2.02 1.67
C PHE A 18 3.27 1.78 0.37
N VAL A 19 2.58 2.81 -0.10
CA VAL A 19 1.75 2.80 -1.31
C VAL A 19 2.33 3.81 -2.30
N SER A 20 2.72 3.36 -3.49
CA SER A 20 3.31 4.22 -4.53
C SER A 20 2.67 3.96 -5.89
N GLY A 21 2.97 4.83 -6.87
CA GLY A 21 2.26 4.82 -8.15
C GLY A 21 0.84 5.40 -8.04
N LEU A 22 0.61 6.27 -7.05
CA LEU A 22 -0.66 6.97 -6.87
C LEU A 22 -0.82 8.10 -7.91
N PRO A 23 -2.06 8.43 -8.31
CA PRO A 23 -2.35 9.60 -9.14
C PRO A 23 -1.86 10.91 -8.50
N MET A 24 -1.45 11.87 -9.32
CA MET A 24 -1.02 13.20 -8.84
C MET A 24 -2.11 13.96 -8.09
N ASP A 25 -3.38 13.70 -8.40
CA ASP A 25 -4.55 14.26 -7.73
C ASP A 25 -5.07 13.39 -6.58
N ALA A 26 -4.31 12.37 -6.16
CA ALA A 26 -4.66 11.50 -5.04
C ALA A 26 -4.94 12.31 -3.78
N LYS A 27 -5.94 11.88 -3.02
CA LYS A 27 -6.36 12.55 -1.77
C LYS A 27 -6.23 11.61 -0.58
N PRO A 28 -5.94 12.12 0.64
CA PRO A 28 -5.92 11.29 1.85
C PRO A 28 -7.19 10.44 2.03
N ARG A 29 -8.35 10.98 1.61
CA ARG A 29 -9.64 10.30 1.64
C ARG A 29 -9.67 9.01 0.82
N GLU A 30 -8.93 8.93 -0.28
CA GLU A 30 -8.91 7.75 -1.14
C GLU A 30 -8.15 6.60 -0.49
N LEU A 31 -7.04 6.89 0.22
CA LEU A 31 -6.36 5.88 1.05
C LEU A 31 -7.26 5.39 2.18
N TYR A 32 -7.97 6.29 2.86
CA TYR A 32 -8.96 5.88 3.86
C TYR A 32 -10.03 4.96 3.26
N LEU A 33 -10.62 5.33 2.13
CA LEU A 33 -11.66 4.51 1.48
C LEU A 33 -11.13 3.15 1.04
N LEU A 34 -9.89 3.08 0.55
CA LEU A 34 -9.27 1.85 0.11
C LEU A 34 -9.01 0.89 1.27
N PHE A 35 -8.60 1.41 2.42
CA PHE A 35 -8.10 0.57 3.52
C PHE A 35 -9.06 0.37 4.69
N ARG A 36 -10.09 1.22 4.86
CA ARG A 36 -11.02 1.19 6.01
C ARG A 36 -11.79 -0.12 6.20
N ALA A 37 -11.87 -0.96 5.17
CA ALA A 37 -12.58 -2.24 5.22
C ALA A 37 -11.70 -3.38 5.77
N TYR A 38 -10.38 -3.20 5.80
CA TYR A 38 -9.46 -4.21 6.30
C TYR A 38 -9.36 -4.14 7.82
N GLU A 39 -9.33 -5.32 8.43
CA GLU A 39 -9.18 -5.46 9.87
C GLU A 39 -7.89 -4.81 10.35
N GLY A 40 -8.00 -4.07 11.45
CA GLY A 40 -6.85 -3.44 12.08
C GLY A 40 -6.37 -2.14 11.45
N TYR A 41 -7.04 -1.58 10.43
CA TYR A 41 -6.70 -0.25 9.92
C TYR A 41 -6.71 0.82 11.02
N GLU A 42 -5.59 1.52 11.21
CA GLU A 42 -5.44 2.60 12.20
C GLU A 42 -5.51 3.98 11.53
N GLY A 43 -4.92 4.13 10.35
CA GLY A 43 -4.86 5.41 9.68
C GLY A 43 -4.01 5.40 8.42
N SER A 44 -4.06 6.51 7.68
CA SER A 44 -3.27 6.71 6.48
C SER A 44 -2.78 8.13 6.32
N LEU A 45 -1.59 8.27 5.76
CA LEU A 45 -0.94 9.54 5.45
C LEU A 45 -0.58 9.59 3.97
N LEU A 46 -0.91 10.69 3.31
CA LEU A 46 -0.48 10.97 1.94
C LEU A 46 0.62 12.03 1.97
N LYS A 47 1.75 11.76 1.31
CA LYS A 47 2.84 12.72 1.15
C LYS A 47 3.18 12.88 -0.32
N VAL A 48 3.41 14.12 -0.74
CA VAL A 48 4.03 14.40 -2.04
C VAL A 48 5.54 14.37 -1.83
N THR A 49 6.23 13.47 -2.54
CA THR A 49 7.68 13.30 -2.42
C THR A 49 8.34 13.63 -3.74
N SER A 50 9.52 14.26 -3.70
CA SER A 50 10.29 14.57 -4.90
C SER A 50 11.65 13.87 -4.80
N LYS A 51 12.02 13.08 -5.81
CA LYS A 51 13.36 12.48 -5.92
C LYS A 51 14.16 13.24 -6.97
N ASN A 52 15.37 13.66 -6.63
CA ASN A 52 16.33 14.45 -7.43
C ASN A 52 15.98 14.59 -8.92
N GLY A 53 15.41 15.74 -9.30
CA GLY A 53 15.15 16.09 -10.71
C GLY A 53 13.96 15.38 -11.37
N LYS A 54 13.21 14.54 -10.65
CA LYS A 54 11.95 13.94 -11.13
C LYS A 54 10.74 14.74 -10.66
N THR A 55 9.66 14.67 -11.42
CA THR A 55 8.35 15.19 -11.01
C THR A 55 7.99 14.62 -9.65
N ALA A 56 7.56 15.48 -8.75
CA ALA A 56 7.07 15.06 -7.45
C ALA A 56 5.95 14.03 -7.64
N SER A 57 5.95 12.96 -6.86
CA SER A 57 4.95 11.90 -6.93
C SER A 57 4.36 11.65 -5.54
N PRO A 58 3.04 11.47 -5.43
CA PRO A 58 2.41 11.13 -4.17
C PRO A 58 2.72 9.69 -3.75
N VAL A 59 2.89 9.52 -2.46
CA VAL A 59 3.05 8.23 -1.78
C VAL A 59 2.16 8.18 -0.55
N GLY A 60 1.59 7.01 -0.29
CA GLY A 60 0.77 6.72 0.87
C GLY A 60 1.53 5.90 1.91
N PHE A 61 1.23 6.15 3.18
CA PHE A 61 1.63 5.33 4.31
C PHE A 61 0.36 4.90 5.03
N VAL A 62 0.15 3.60 5.23
CA VAL A 62 -1.09 3.06 5.79
C VAL A 62 -0.74 2.14 6.95
N THR A 63 -1.18 2.50 8.15
CA THR A 63 -0.80 1.82 9.38
C THR A 63 -1.92 0.90 9.86
N PHE A 64 -1.53 -0.29 10.30
CA PHE A 64 -2.39 -1.31 10.88
C PHE A 64 -2.02 -1.61 12.33
N ASN A 65 -2.95 -2.20 13.07
CA ASN A 65 -2.73 -2.67 14.44
C ASN A 65 -1.71 -3.83 14.50
N THR A 66 -1.60 -4.61 13.42
CA THR A 66 -0.78 -5.82 13.32
C THR A 66 -0.17 -5.93 11.93
N ARG A 67 1.00 -6.58 11.85
CA ARG A 67 1.64 -6.91 10.58
C ARG A 67 0.79 -7.86 9.74
N ALA A 68 0.18 -8.87 10.37
CA ALA A 68 -0.69 -9.82 9.68
C ALA A 68 -1.86 -9.11 8.96
N GLY A 69 -2.47 -8.11 9.61
CA GLY A 69 -3.50 -7.27 8.96
C GLY A 69 -2.97 -6.49 7.76
N ALA A 70 -1.77 -5.90 7.88
CA ALA A 70 -1.11 -5.19 6.77
C ALA A 70 -0.78 -6.14 5.60
N GLU A 71 -0.25 -7.33 5.88
CA GLU A 71 0.07 -8.36 4.87
C GLU A 71 -1.18 -8.86 4.15
N ALA A 72 -2.26 -9.15 4.89
CA ALA A 72 -3.53 -9.56 4.32
C ALA A 72 -4.11 -8.49 3.39
N ALA A 73 -4.14 -7.22 3.82
CA ALA A 73 -4.61 -6.11 3.00
C ALA A 73 -3.76 -5.94 1.74
N LYS A 74 -2.43 -6.00 1.86
CA LYS A 74 -1.51 -5.94 0.71
C LYS A 74 -1.80 -7.04 -0.30
N GLN A 75 -1.94 -8.29 0.16
CA GLN A 75 -2.15 -9.44 -0.71
C GLN A 75 -3.47 -9.34 -1.46
N ASP A 76 -4.55 -8.97 -0.76
CA ASP A 76 -5.87 -8.82 -1.37
C ASP A 76 -5.88 -7.71 -2.43
N LEU A 77 -5.30 -6.54 -2.12
CA LEU A 77 -5.19 -5.42 -3.06
C LEU A 77 -4.30 -5.74 -4.26
N GLN A 78 -3.19 -6.46 -4.07
CA GLN A 78 -2.35 -6.90 -5.18
C GLN A 78 -3.10 -7.84 -6.13
N LEU A 79 -3.97 -8.70 -5.60
CA LEU A 79 -4.82 -9.56 -6.42
C LEU A 79 -5.91 -8.75 -7.15
N GLU A 80 -6.57 -7.83 -6.48
CA GLU A 80 -7.65 -7.01 -7.05
C GLU A 80 -7.12 -6.11 -8.19
N TYR A 81 -6.05 -5.36 -7.93
CA TYR A 81 -5.45 -4.46 -8.93
C TYR A 81 -4.59 -5.20 -9.97
N GLY A 82 -3.97 -6.32 -9.62
CA GLY A 82 -3.25 -7.17 -10.57
C GLY A 82 -4.18 -7.80 -11.61
N LYS A 83 -5.36 -8.28 -11.19
CA LYS A 83 -6.39 -8.79 -12.11
C LYS A 83 -6.98 -7.69 -12.99
N LYS A 84 -7.17 -6.48 -12.45
CA LYS A 84 -7.63 -5.32 -13.22
C LYS A 84 -6.64 -4.97 -14.34
N ALA A 85 -5.33 -4.98 -14.04
CA ALA A 85 -4.29 -4.71 -15.03
C ALA A 85 -4.28 -5.72 -16.20
N GLU A 86 -4.53 -7.02 -15.93
CA GLU A 86 -4.60 -8.05 -16.97
C GLU A 86 -5.90 -7.96 -17.81
N LYS A 87 -7.04 -7.70 -17.16
CA LYS A 87 -8.32 -7.48 -17.83
C LYS A 87 -8.29 -6.23 -18.71
N GLU A 88 -7.67 -5.15 -18.24
CA GLU A 88 -7.46 -3.93 -19.02
C GLU A 88 -6.45 -4.16 -20.15
N LYS A 89 -5.43 -5.01 -19.97
CA LYS A 89 -4.47 -5.33 -21.05
C LYS A 89 -5.18 -6.02 -22.22
N ARG A 90 -6.07 -6.97 -21.92
CA ARG A 90 -6.93 -7.60 -22.93
C ARG A 90 -7.91 -6.64 -23.59
N LEU A 91 -8.30 -5.58 -22.89
CA LEU A 91 -9.15 -4.52 -23.44
C LEU A 91 -8.35 -3.55 -24.34
N ARG A 92 -7.08 -3.27 -24.00
CA ARG A 92 -6.15 -2.42 -24.77
C ARG A 92 -5.69 -3.03 -26.09
N ASP A 93 -5.72 -4.35 -26.22
CA ASP A 93 -5.43 -5.00 -27.51
C ASP A 93 -6.42 -4.58 -28.63
N MET A 94 -7.52 -3.88 -28.28
CA MET A 94 -8.53 -3.39 -29.23
C MET A 94 -8.57 -1.86 -29.41
N GLU A 95 -7.90 -1.06 -28.57
CA GLU A 95 -7.86 0.41 -28.70
C GLU A 95 -6.55 0.96 -28.08
N ARG A 96 -5.66 1.55 -28.90
CA ARG A 96 -4.46 2.26 -28.42
C ARG A 96 -4.88 3.52 -27.66
N VAL A 97 -5.09 3.42 -26.35
CA VAL A 97 -5.33 4.58 -25.50
C VAL A 97 -4.40 4.52 -24.29
N GLY A 98 -3.47 5.48 -24.26
CA GLY A 98 -2.94 6.19 -23.09
C GLY A 98 -2.27 5.37 -21.96
N ASP A 99 -0.97 5.58 -21.78
CA ASP A 99 -0.09 4.95 -20.79
C ASP A 99 -0.31 5.37 -19.32
N ASP A 100 -1.55 5.47 -18.84
CA ASP A 100 -1.86 5.89 -17.45
C ASP A 100 -2.57 4.79 -16.64
N ILE A 101 -2.08 3.56 -16.71
CA ILE A 101 -2.59 2.49 -15.84
C ILE A 101 -1.75 2.47 -14.57
N PHE A 102 -2.38 2.96 -13.50
CA PHE A 102 -1.87 2.97 -12.14
C PHE A 102 -1.37 1.58 -11.73
N GLN A 103 -0.07 1.32 -11.88
CA GLN A 103 0.60 0.30 -11.10
C GLN A 103 0.75 0.83 -9.68
N ILE A 104 -0.32 0.70 -8.89
CA ILE A 104 -0.23 0.92 -7.46
C ILE A 104 0.65 -0.19 -6.90
N ASN A 105 1.80 0.20 -6.38
CA ASN A 105 2.77 -0.71 -5.78
C ASN A 105 2.67 -0.63 -4.27
N PHE A 106 2.54 -1.80 -3.64
CA PHE A 106 2.47 -1.95 -2.19
C PHE A 106 3.74 -2.63 -1.67
N LEU A 107 4.45 -1.96 -0.77
CA LEU A 107 5.61 -2.49 -0.06
C LEU A 107 5.37 -2.38 1.45
N ILE A 108 5.79 -3.37 2.22
CA ILE A 108 5.82 -3.25 3.67
C ILE A 108 7.20 -2.65 3.99
N GLU A 109 7.25 -1.35 4.26
CA GLU A 109 8.51 -0.64 4.58
C GLU A 109 8.60 -0.33 6.06
N ARG A 110 9.77 -0.61 6.65
CA ARG A 110 10.14 -0.14 7.99
C ARG A 110 10.26 1.38 7.94
N VAL A 111 9.16 2.09 8.20
CA VAL A 111 9.18 3.54 8.37
C VAL A 111 9.88 3.80 9.70
N LYS A 112 11.16 4.19 9.67
CA LYS A 112 11.77 4.84 10.83
C LYS A 112 11.24 6.27 10.87
N GLU A 113 10.59 6.63 11.97
CA GLU A 113 10.23 8.01 12.31
C GLU A 113 11.46 8.92 12.33
#